data_AF-A0A9X2GEZ2-F1
#
_entry.id   AF-A0A9X2GEZ2-F1
#
_cell.length_a   1.000
_cell.length_b   1.000
_cell.length_c   1.000
_cell.angle_alpha   90.00
_cell.angle_beta   90.00
_cell.angle_gamma   90.00
#
_symmetry.space_group_name_H-M   'P 1'
#
loop_
_entity.id
_entity.type
_entity.pdbx_description
1 polymer ?
#
loop_
_entity_poly.entity_id
_entity_poly.type
_entity_poly.pdbx_seq_one_letter_code
_entity_poly.pdbx_strand_id
1 'polypeptide(L)'
;MVPGPQGYYDFRRRPCGGRRPCPWRADADLTLFSEQDMARLLQAEEGVRTADATPDDDARADQQPVMSCHKDQPGTAHPMRLCAGWLAVVGPQHVPTRMDLILGNLPAEAVYPDTRDWPALHASLTDLLARRQEQLTERKEEPR
;
A
#
# COMPACT_ATOMS: atom_id res chain seq x y z
N MET A 1 -27.36 13.59 -15.52
CA MET A 1 -26.24 13.00 -14.76
C MET A 1 -26.08 11.57 -15.24
N VAL A 2 -25.01 11.30 -15.98
CA VAL A 2 -24.66 9.93 -16.37
C VAL A 2 -23.91 9.33 -15.18
N PRO A 3 -24.34 8.19 -14.61
CA PRO A 3 -23.53 7.50 -13.61
C PRO A 3 -22.23 7.06 -14.28
N GLY A 4 -21.09 7.54 -13.77
CA GLY A 4 -19.77 7.12 -14.22
C GLY A 4 -19.60 5.60 -14.05
N PRO A 5 -18.67 4.97 -14.79
CA PRO A 5 -18.42 3.54 -14.67
C PRO A 5 -18.09 3.20 -13.21
N GLN A 6 -18.79 2.19 -12.68
CA GLN A 6 -18.51 1.66 -11.35
C GLN A 6 -17.04 1.24 -11.28
N GLY A 7 -16.39 1.62 -10.18
CA GLY A 7 -14.93 1.79 -10.03
C GLY A 7 -14.05 0.66 -10.58
N TYR A 8 -13.03 1.05 -11.33
CA TYR A 8 -11.94 0.19 -11.81
C TYR A 8 -11.12 -0.44 -10.67
N TYR A 9 -11.22 0.11 -9.46
CA TYR A 9 -10.46 -0.30 -8.29
C TYR A 9 -11.33 -0.91 -7.18
N ASP A 10 -10.90 -2.06 -6.68
CA ASP A 10 -11.32 -2.58 -5.39
C ASP A 10 -10.34 -2.08 -4.31
N PHE A 11 -10.84 -1.30 -3.34
CA PHE A 11 -10.04 -0.69 -2.28
C PHE A 11 -10.66 -0.88 -0.89
N ARG A 12 -9.81 -1.02 0.13
CA ARG A 12 -10.28 -1.08 1.52
C ARG A 12 -10.55 0.34 2.04
N ARG A 13 -11.61 0.50 2.81
CA ARG A 13 -11.92 1.77 3.50
C ARG A 13 -11.16 1.96 4.81
N ARG A 14 -10.52 0.90 5.34
CA ARG A 14 -9.75 0.93 6.60
C ARG A 14 -8.60 -0.09 6.57
N PRO A 15 -7.51 0.13 7.32
CA PRO A 15 -6.42 -0.83 7.47
C PRO A 15 -6.93 -2.15 8.05
N CYS A 16 -6.39 -3.26 7.55
CA CYS A 16 -6.77 -4.59 8.01
C CYS A 16 -6.49 -4.80 9.51
N GLY A 17 -7.49 -5.35 10.21
CA GLY A 17 -7.40 -5.87 11.57
C GLY A 17 -7.05 -7.36 11.65
N GLY A 18 -7.11 -7.90 12.88
CA GLY A 18 -7.07 -9.34 13.16
C GLY A 18 -5.66 -9.97 13.17
N ARG A 19 -5.61 -11.30 12.97
CA ARG A 19 -4.39 -12.12 13.13
C ARG A 19 -3.27 -11.80 12.13
N ARG A 20 -3.61 -11.21 10.99
CA ARG A 20 -2.65 -10.66 10.02
C ARG A 20 -3.05 -9.19 9.78
N PRO A 21 -2.55 -8.26 10.59
CA PRO A 21 -2.91 -6.85 10.49
C PRO A 21 -2.30 -6.22 9.23
N CYS A 22 -2.70 -4.99 8.90
CA CYS A 22 -2.02 -4.21 7.86
C CYS A 22 -0.59 -3.86 8.29
N PRO A 23 0.44 -4.03 7.43
CA PRO A 23 1.81 -3.67 7.78
C PRO A 23 1.99 -2.17 7.98
N TRP A 24 1.09 -1.34 7.44
CA TRP A 24 1.10 0.10 7.66
C TRP A 24 0.68 0.51 9.07
N ARG A 25 0.11 -0.37 9.89
CA ARG A 25 -0.25 -0.03 11.27
C ARG A 25 0.99 -0.07 12.15
N ALA A 26 1.19 0.96 12.94
CA ALA A 26 2.31 1.07 13.88
C ALA A 26 2.28 0.01 14.99
N ASP A 27 1.12 -0.59 15.26
CA ASP A 27 0.93 -1.67 16.23
C ASP A 27 1.04 -3.08 15.61
N ALA A 28 1.45 -3.19 14.34
CA ALA A 28 1.67 -4.48 13.70
C ALA A 28 3.00 -5.11 14.16
N ASP A 29 2.98 -6.43 14.38
CA ASP A 29 4.19 -7.25 14.46
C ASP A 29 4.72 -7.47 13.03
N LEU A 30 5.70 -6.65 12.64
CA LEU A 30 6.32 -6.64 11.32
C LEU A 30 7.24 -7.85 11.10
N THR A 31 7.58 -8.60 12.16
CA THR A 31 8.36 -9.84 12.05
C THR A 31 7.55 -10.99 11.44
N LEU A 32 6.21 -10.87 11.42
CA LEU A 32 5.30 -11.84 10.80
C LEU A 32 5.22 -11.72 9.26
N PHE A 33 5.81 -10.67 8.70
CA PHE A 33 5.79 -10.40 7.27
C PHE A 33 7.11 -10.88 6.64
N SER A 34 6.98 -11.63 5.55
CA SER A 34 8.11 -12.20 4.83
C SER A 34 8.91 -11.12 4.10
N GLU A 35 10.15 -11.43 3.72
CA GLU A 35 10.93 -10.56 2.82
C GLU A 35 10.19 -10.32 1.50
N GLN A 36 9.41 -11.29 1.02
CA GLN A 36 8.60 -11.13 -0.19
C GLN A 36 7.47 -10.11 0.01
N ASP A 37 6.85 -10.06 1.19
CA ASP A 37 5.82 -9.06 1.49
C ASP A 37 6.41 -7.64 1.54
N MET A 38 7.60 -7.50 2.11
CA MET A 38 8.31 -6.21 2.17
C MET A 38 8.83 -5.77 0.79
N ALA A 39 9.35 -6.70 -0.01
CA ALA A 39 9.77 -6.43 -1.38
C ALA A 39 8.60 -5.92 -2.25
N ARG A 40 7.39 -6.44 -2.05
CA ARG A 40 6.19 -5.92 -2.74
C ARG A 40 5.89 -4.46 -2.36
N LEU A 41 6.00 -4.12 -1.07
CA LEU A 41 5.81 -2.73 -0.60
C LEU A 41 6.86 -1.79 -1.19
N LEU A 42 8.12 -2.22 -1.26
CA LEU A 42 9.22 -1.49 -1.90
C LEU A 42 8.96 -1.27 -3.40
N GLN A 43 8.59 -2.31 -4.14
CA GLN A 43 8.25 -2.21 -5.56
C GLN A 43 7.09 -1.25 -5.82
N ALA A 44 6.12 -1.19 -4.89
CA ALA A 44 5.00 -0.24 -4.96
C ALA A 44 5.46 1.23 -4.87
N GLU A 45 6.50 1.49 -4.07
CA GLU A 45 7.09 2.80 -3.89
C GLU A 45 8.06 3.15 -5.03
N GLU A 46 8.86 2.19 -5.49
CA GLU A 46 9.82 2.34 -6.59
C GLU A 46 9.18 2.49 -7.97
N GLY A 47 7.85 2.31 -8.12
CA GLY A 47 7.09 2.77 -9.29
C GLY A 47 7.14 4.30 -9.51
N VAL A 48 7.84 5.04 -8.64
CA VAL A 48 8.33 6.38 -8.90
C VAL A 48 9.32 6.34 -10.07
N ARG A 49 8.96 7.00 -11.18
CA ARG A 49 9.83 7.26 -12.34
C ARG A 49 11.30 7.41 -11.90
N THR A 50 12.16 6.50 -12.33
CA THR A 50 13.60 6.80 -12.35
C THR A 50 13.81 7.94 -13.36
N ALA A 51 14.79 8.81 -13.12
CA ALA A 51 15.12 9.91 -14.03
C ALA A 51 15.54 9.42 -15.44
N ASP A 52 15.82 8.11 -15.56
CA ASP A 52 16.23 7.42 -16.77
C ASP A 52 15.09 6.64 -17.47
N ALA A 53 13.84 6.79 -17.00
CA ALA A 53 12.69 6.11 -17.59
C ALA A 53 12.48 6.55 -19.05
N THR A 54 12.43 5.55 -19.94
CA THR A 54 12.27 5.73 -21.39
C THR A 54 10.79 5.82 -21.78
N PRO A 55 10.44 6.32 -22.98
CA PRO A 55 9.06 6.32 -23.46
C PRO A 55 8.40 4.92 -23.54
N ASP A 56 9.20 3.85 -23.66
CA ASP A 56 8.69 2.47 -23.59
C ASP A 56 8.34 2.05 -22.15
N ASP A 57 8.89 2.71 -21.13
CA ASP A 57 8.50 2.54 -19.73
C ASP A 57 7.15 3.24 -19.42
N ASP A 58 6.79 4.28 -20.17
CA ASP A 58 5.45 4.91 -20.10
C ASP A 58 4.37 3.94 -20.62
N ALA A 59 4.69 3.07 -21.60
CA ALA A 59 3.79 2.01 -22.07
C ALA A 59 3.65 0.84 -21.06
N ARG A 60 4.41 0.85 -19.97
CA ARG A 60 4.27 -0.06 -18.82
C ARG A 60 3.69 0.64 -17.59
N ALA A 61 3.39 1.94 -17.65
CA ALA A 61 2.77 2.67 -16.55
C ALA A 61 1.35 2.14 -16.21
N ASP A 62 0.67 1.55 -17.18
CA ASP A 62 -0.59 0.80 -17.03
C ASP A 62 -0.39 -0.61 -16.42
N GLN A 63 0.86 -1.12 -16.42
CA GLN A 63 1.28 -2.39 -15.84
C GLN A 63 2.06 -2.22 -14.53
N GLN A 64 2.33 -0.98 -14.10
CA GLN A 64 2.92 -0.74 -12.79
C GLN A 64 1.90 -1.18 -11.75
N PRO A 65 2.24 -2.12 -10.85
CA PRO A 65 1.29 -2.56 -9.85
C PRO A 65 1.01 -1.38 -8.93
N VAL A 66 -0.15 -0.74 -9.11
CA VAL A 66 -0.74 0.17 -8.12
C VAL A 66 -1.06 -0.72 -6.92
N MET A 67 -0.08 -0.88 -6.02
CA MET A 67 0.18 -2.20 -5.43
C MET A 67 -0.84 -2.64 -4.38
N SER A 68 -1.05 -3.95 -4.43
CA SER A 68 -2.07 -4.72 -3.77
C SER A 68 -1.91 -4.82 -2.27
N CYS A 69 -3.03 -5.10 -1.62
CA CYS A 69 -3.04 -5.51 -0.23
C CYS A 69 -2.02 -6.64 0.00
N HIS A 70 -1.27 -6.64 1.10
CA HIS A 70 -0.43 -7.81 1.45
C HIS A 70 -1.23 -9.13 1.61
N LYS A 71 -2.57 -9.04 1.66
CA LYS A 71 -3.50 -10.18 1.65
C LYS A 71 -3.94 -10.61 0.25
N ASP A 72 -3.61 -9.85 -0.78
CA ASP A 72 -3.83 -10.24 -2.16
C ASP A 72 -2.88 -11.39 -2.50
N GLN A 73 -3.45 -12.53 -2.89
CA GLN A 73 -2.72 -13.73 -3.25
C GLN A 73 -3.34 -14.36 -4.50
N PRO A 74 -2.53 -14.87 -5.43
CA PRO A 74 -3.02 -15.61 -6.59
C PRO A 74 -3.97 -16.74 -6.17
N GLY A 75 -5.13 -16.83 -6.83
CA GLY A 75 -6.13 -17.88 -6.56
C GLY A 75 -7.03 -17.65 -5.35
N THR A 76 -6.97 -16.48 -4.70
CA THR A 76 -7.94 -16.10 -3.65
C THR A 76 -9.09 -15.27 -4.22
N ALA A 77 -10.26 -15.34 -3.59
CA ALA A 77 -11.42 -14.48 -3.90
C ALA A 77 -11.25 -13.03 -3.39
N HIS A 78 -10.03 -12.63 -3.02
CA HIS A 78 -9.69 -11.32 -2.45
C HIS A 78 -8.85 -10.47 -3.43
N PRO A 79 -9.34 -10.11 -4.64
CA PRO A 79 -8.60 -9.30 -5.61
C PRO A 79 -8.59 -7.81 -5.24
N MET A 80 -8.20 -7.49 -4.00
CA MET A 80 -8.15 -6.12 -3.49
C MET A 80 -6.86 -5.45 -3.96
N ARG A 81 -6.99 -4.56 -4.93
CA ARG A 81 -5.84 -3.90 -5.57
C ARG A 81 -5.27 -2.75 -4.74
N LEU A 82 -6.03 -2.12 -3.84
CA LEU A 82 -5.53 -0.97 -3.09
C LEU A 82 -5.69 -1.13 -1.57
N CYS A 83 -4.55 -1.04 -0.87
CA CYS A 83 -4.47 -1.08 0.59
C CYS A 83 -4.81 0.29 1.20
N ALA A 84 -5.75 0.34 2.15
CA ALA A 84 -6.15 1.58 2.83
C ALA A 84 -4.99 2.30 3.53
N GLY A 85 -4.09 1.55 4.16
CA GLY A 85 -2.92 2.13 4.85
C GLY A 85 -1.93 2.73 3.86
N TRP A 86 -1.65 2.02 2.77
CA TRP A 86 -0.79 2.52 1.70
C TRP A 86 -1.40 3.76 1.04
N LEU A 87 -2.69 3.71 0.70
CA LEU A 87 -3.41 4.84 0.11
C LEU A 87 -3.38 6.07 1.01
N ALA A 88 -3.49 5.91 2.33
CA ALA A 88 -3.48 7.06 3.24
C ALA A 88 -2.08 7.68 3.41
N VAL A 89 -1.02 6.86 3.40
CA VAL A 89 0.34 7.31 3.72
C VAL A 89 1.11 7.71 2.46
N VAL A 90 1.04 6.88 1.43
CA VAL A 90 1.88 6.97 0.23
C VAL A 90 1.06 7.37 -1.00
N GLY A 91 -0.20 6.93 -1.08
CA GLY A 91 -1.10 7.20 -2.22
C GLY A 91 -1.13 8.67 -2.71
N PRO A 92 -1.28 9.69 -1.86
CA PRO A 92 -1.28 11.09 -2.26
C PRO A 92 -0.01 11.55 -2.96
N GLN A 93 1.11 10.83 -2.85
CA GLN A 93 2.39 11.17 -3.45
C GLN A 93 2.61 10.46 -4.79
N HIS A 94 1.84 9.41 -5.09
CA HIS A 94 1.97 8.63 -6.31
C HIS A 94 1.19 9.25 -7.48
N VAL A 95 1.89 9.48 -8.60
CA VAL A 95 1.30 10.07 -9.82
C VAL A 95 0.14 9.23 -10.36
N PRO A 96 0.21 7.89 -10.47
CA PRO A 96 -0.94 7.09 -10.90
C PRO A 96 -2.17 7.29 -10.02
N THR A 97 -1.99 7.28 -8.69
CA THR A 97 -3.09 7.51 -7.73
C THR A 97 -3.71 8.89 -7.89
N ARG A 98 -2.89 9.93 -8.12
CA ARG A 98 -3.40 11.29 -8.40
C ARG A 98 -4.15 11.35 -9.73
N MET A 99 -3.66 10.68 -10.77
CA MET A 99 -4.35 10.62 -12.06
C MET A 99 -5.70 9.92 -11.92
N ASP A 100 -5.78 8.82 -11.18
CA ASP A 100 -7.05 8.14 -10.91
C ASP A 100 -8.02 8.96 -10.07
N LEU A 101 -7.51 9.79 -9.15
CA LEU A 101 -8.32 10.76 -8.42
C LEU A 101 -8.89 11.83 -9.37
N ILE A 102 -8.05 12.39 -10.25
CA ILE A 102 -8.44 13.44 -11.22
C ILE A 102 -9.45 12.91 -12.23
N LEU A 103 -9.26 11.68 -12.71
CA LEU A 103 -10.13 11.02 -13.68
C LEU A 103 -11.42 10.47 -13.05
N GLY A 104 -11.54 10.49 -11.72
CA GLY A 104 -12.71 9.98 -11.00
C GLY A 104 -12.77 8.45 -10.89
N ASN A 105 -11.67 7.75 -11.17
CA ASN A 105 -11.54 6.30 -11.02
C ASN A 105 -11.38 5.86 -9.57
N LEU A 106 -10.80 6.72 -8.74
CA LEU A 106 -10.59 6.51 -7.31
C LEU A 106 -11.22 7.69 -6.53
N PRO A 107 -12.09 7.44 -5.55
CA PRO A 107 -12.74 8.53 -4.85
C PRO A 107 -11.79 9.17 -3.82
N ALA A 108 -12.01 10.46 -3.53
CA ALA A 108 -11.13 11.25 -2.67
C ALA A 108 -11.00 10.66 -1.25
N GLU A 109 -12.08 10.11 -0.70
CA GLU A 109 -12.07 9.47 0.61
C GLU A 109 -11.21 8.20 0.70
N ALA A 110 -10.82 7.60 -0.43
CA ALA A 110 -9.90 6.47 -0.45
C ALA A 110 -8.44 6.93 -0.26
N VAL A 111 -8.09 8.10 -0.81
CA VAL A 111 -6.74 8.69 -0.79
C VAL A 111 -6.53 9.61 0.42
N TYR A 112 -7.58 10.32 0.82
CA TYR A 112 -7.63 11.22 1.96
C TYR A 112 -8.72 10.78 2.95
N PRO A 113 -8.57 9.60 3.58
CA PRO A 113 -9.56 9.08 4.51
C PRO A 113 -9.58 9.89 5.82
N ASP A 114 -10.73 9.91 6.50
CA ASP A 114 -10.77 10.30 7.92
C ASP A 114 -10.16 9.18 8.77
N THR A 115 -8.96 9.45 9.30
CA THR A 115 -8.15 8.49 10.05
C THR A 115 -8.30 8.59 11.57
N ARG A 116 -9.18 9.47 12.09
CA ARG A 116 -9.30 9.71 13.55
C ARG A 116 -9.55 8.44 14.37
N ASP A 117 -10.33 7.51 13.81
CA ASP A 117 -10.64 6.24 14.48
C ASP A 117 -9.72 5.09 14.06
N TRP A 118 -8.72 5.34 13.20
CA TRP A 118 -7.82 4.29 12.73
C TRP A 118 -6.73 4.02 13.77
N PRO A 119 -6.16 2.80 13.81
CA PRO A 119 -4.88 2.60 14.44
C PRO A 119 -3.84 3.55 13.83
N ALA A 120 -2.89 4.01 14.65
CA ALA A 120 -1.77 4.81 14.17
C ALA A 120 -1.07 4.09 13.02
N LEU A 121 -0.68 4.86 11.99
CA LEU A 121 0.04 4.34 10.84
C LEU A 121 1.50 4.78 10.88
N HIS A 122 2.36 4.00 10.23
CA HIS A 122 3.70 4.45 9.88
C HIS A 122 3.65 5.70 9.01
N ALA A 123 4.59 6.62 9.22
CA ALA A 123 4.61 7.90 8.53
C ALA A 123 5.13 7.81 7.09
N SER A 124 5.90 6.76 6.79
CA SER A 124 6.47 6.48 5.46
C SER A 124 6.87 5.01 5.36
N LEU A 125 7.23 4.53 4.17
CA LEU A 125 7.82 3.19 4.03
C LEU A 125 9.18 3.09 4.72
N THR A 126 9.99 4.15 4.69
CA THR A 126 11.25 4.19 5.43
C THR A 126 11.03 3.96 6.93
N ASP A 127 10.02 4.60 7.52
CA ASP A 127 9.64 4.41 8.93
C ASP A 127 9.19 2.96 9.21
N LEU A 128 8.35 2.40 8.33
CA LEU A 128 7.91 1.00 8.41
C LEU A 128 9.10 0.02 8.38
N LEU A 129 10.02 0.20 7.43
CA LEU A 129 11.18 -0.67 7.27
C LEU A 129 12.17 -0.54 8.44
N ALA A 130 12.38 0.68 8.94
CA ALA A 130 13.18 0.92 10.13
C ALA A 130 12.58 0.20 11.35
N ARG A 131 11.26 0.37 11.59
CA ARG A 131 10.58 -0.32 12.69
C ARG A 131 10.67 -1.85 12.56
N ARG A 132 10.55 -2.39 11.35
CA ARG A 132 10.71 -3.83 11.12
C ARG A 132 12.11 -4.30 11.51
N GLN A 133 13.14 -3.55 11.12
CA GLN A 133 14.52 -3.91 11.43
C GLN A 133 14.79 -3.89 12.94
N GLU A 134 14.23 -2.92 13.67
CA GLU A 134 14.27 -2.88 15.14
C GLU A 134 13.65 -4.13 15.77
N GLN A 135 12.41 -4.48 15.39
CA GLN A 135 11.72 -5.66 15.92
C GLN A 135 12.48 -6.96 15.63
N LEU A 136 13.10 -7.08 14.45
CA LEU A 136 13.93 -8.24 14.09
C LEU A 136 15.20 -8.33 14.93
N THR A 137 15.78 -7.21 15.34
CA THR A 137 16.94 -7.16 16.24
C THR A 137 16.52 -7.54 17.66
N GLU A 138 15.47 -6.89 18.19
CA GLU A 138 14.89 -7.18 19.52
C GLU A 138 14.60 -8.69 19.70
N ARG A 139 13.97 -9.31 18.69
CA ARG A 139 13.61 -10.73 18.72
C ARG A 139 14.80 -11.69 18.64
N LYS A 140 15.95 -11.25 18.13
CA LYS A 140 17.20 -12.03 18.14
C LYS A 140 17.91 -11.95 19.48
N GLU A 141 17.74 -10.84 20.19
CA GLU A 141 18.37 -10.59 21.50
C GLU A 141 17.58 -11.20 22.66
N GLU A 142 16.30 -11.53 22.47
CA GLU A 142 15.49 -12.22 23.47
C GLU A 142 15.99 -13.66 23.68
N PRO A 143 16.59 -13.99 24.85
CA PRO A 143 17.10 -15.32 25.13
C PRO A 143 15.94 -16.30 25.26
N ARG A 144 16.03 -17.42 24.53
CA ARG A 144 15.05 -18.51 24.57
C ARG A 144 15.04 -19.25 25.91
#